data_AF-A0A1L9NW97-F1
#
_entry.id   AF-A0A1L9NW97-F1
#
_cell.length_a   1.000
_cell.length_b   1.000
_cell.length_c   1.000
_cell.angle_alpha   90.00
_cell.angle_beta   90.00
_cell.angle_gamma   90.00
#
_symmetry.space_group_name_H-M   'P 1'
#
loop_
_entity.id
_entity.type
_entity.pdbx_description
1 polymer ?
#
loop_
_entity_poly.entity_id
_entity_poly.type
_entity_poly.pdbx_seq_one_letter_code
_entity_poly.pdbx_strand_id
1 'polypeptide(L)'
;MLEDSVYNNAQNASAKAAKQAAQNALGQKIVTPILQATQFYNAEDYHQDYYKGTKRVLTRFGAVKQSDAYKRYRKGCGRDARVKQLWGKDAPFVSH
;
A
#
# COMPACT_ATOMS: atom_id res chain seq x y z
N MET A 1 -8.99 -7.09 -5.41
CA MET A 1 -8.13 -6.31 -6.33
C MET A 1 -7.65 -5.10 -5.53
N LEU A 2 -6.83 -4.20 -6.08
CA LEU A 2 -6.65 -2.90 -5.42
C LEU A 2 -7.73 -1.99 -5.99
N GLU A 3 -8.72 -1.64 -5.18
CA GLU A 3 -9.77 -0.67 -5.48
C GLU A 3 -9.67 0.56 -4.56
N ASP A 4 -10.22 1.68 -5.00
CA ASP A 4 -10.40 2.88 -4.19
C ASP A 4 -11.90 3.03 -3.86
N SER A 5 -12.24 2.87 -2.58
CA SER A 5 -13.61 2.90 -2.08
C SER A 5 -13.96 4.31 -1.61
N VAL A 6 -15.04 4.87 -2.15
CA VAL A 6 -15.49 6.24 -1.84
C VAL A 6 -16.87 6.23 -1.16
N TYR A 7 -17.04 7.06 -0.13
CA TYR A 7 -18.27 7.17 0.68
C TYR A 7 -19.11 8.41 0.32
N ASN A 8 -18.51 9.38 -0.38
CA ASN A 8 -19.19 10.62 -0.76
C ASN A 8 -18.63 11.21 -2.05
N ASN A 9 -19.32 12.24 -2.56
CA ASN A 9 -18.97 12.91 -3.82
C ASN A 9 -17.60 13.60 -3.78
N ALA A 10 -17.19 14.15 -2.62
CA ALA A 10 -15.89 14.81 -2.48
C ALA A 10 -14.72 13.82 -2.59
N GLN A 11 -14.86 12.64 -1.97
CA GLN A 11 -13.90 11.54 -2.11
C GLN A 11 -13.86 11.02 -3.56
N ASN A 12 -15.02 10.85 -4.20
CA ASN A 12 -15.09 10.42 -5.60
C ASN A 12 -14.37 11.39 -6.55
N ALA A 13 -14.61 12.69 -6.40
CA ALA A 13 -13.93 13.72 -7.18
C ALA A 13 -12.41 13.74 -6.93
N SER A 14 -11.99 13.63 -5.67
CA SER A 14 -10.57 13.63 -5.29
C SER A 14 -9.83 12.40 -5.83
N ALA A 15 -10.43 11.21 -5.72
CA ALA A 15 -9.90 9.97 -6.26
C ALA A 15 -9.72 10.03 -7.79
N LYS A 16 -10.72 10.55 -8.51
CA LYS A 16 -10.65 10.75 -9.97
C LYS A 16 -9.54 11.73 -10.36
N ALA A 17 -9.42 12.85 -9.66
CA ALA A 17 -8.37 13.83 -9.90
C ALA A 17 -6.97 13.24 -9.65
N ALA A 18 -6.78 12.54 -8.53
CA ALA A 18 -5.51 11.88 -8.21
C ALA A 18 -5.14 10.80 -9.24
N LYS A 19 -6.12 9.98 -9.66
CA LYS A 19 -5.93 8.98 -10.72
C LYS A 19 -5.51 9.64 -12.04
N GLN A 20 -6.17 10.72 -12.46
CA GLN A 20 -5.80 11.43 -13.69
C GLN A 20 -4.39 12.03 -13.60
N ALA A 21 -4.06 12.68 -12.49
CA ALA A 21 -2.73 13.25 -12.27
C ALA A 21 -1.63 12.18 -12.32
N ALA A 22 -1.85 11.04 -11.67
CA ALA A 22 -0.91 9.93 -11.70
C ALA A 22 -0.79 9.29 -13.09
N GLN A 23 -1.88 9.14 -13.85
CA GLN A 23 -1.81 8.68 -15.25
C GLN A 23 -0.97 9.60 -16.12
N ASN A 24 -1.16 10.92 -15.98
CA ASN A 24 -0.39 11.92 -16.72
C ASN A 24 1.09 11.86 -16.34
N ALA A 25 1.41 11.77 -15.04
CA ALA A 25 2.78 11.70 -14.55
C ALA A 25 3.51 10.42 -15.00
N LEU A 26 2.79 9.29 -15.05
CA LEU A 26 3.38 8.00 -15.38
C LEU A 26 3.36 7.67 -16.89
N GLY A 27 2.57 8.39 -17.68
CA GLY A 27 2.35 8.07 -19.09
C GLY A 27 1.70 6.70 -19.30
N GLN A 28 0.98 6.19 -18.29
CA GLN A 28 0.43 4.85 -18.25
C GLN A 28 -1.02 4.87 -17.78
N LYS A 29 -1.83 3.96 -18.33
CA LYS A 29 -3.21 3.76 -17.87
C LYS A 29 -3.20 3.15 -16.47
N ILE A 30 -3.88 3.81 -15.51
CA ILE A 30 -4.07 3.28 -14.16
C ILE A 30 -5.36 2.48 -14.13
N VAL A 31 -5.26 1.21 -13.74
CA VAL A 31 -6.39 0.27 -13.77
C VAL A 31 -7.16 0.17 -12.46
N THR A 32 -6.72 0.83 -11.39
CA THR A 32 -7.42 0.89 -10.09
C THR A 32 -8.84 1.41 -10.28
N PRO A 33 -9.89 0.61 -10.00
CA PRO A 33 -11.27 1.07 -10.05
C PRO A 33 -11.58 1.99 -8.87
N ILE A 34 -12.49 2.95 -9.09
CA ILE A 34 -13.04 3.81 -8.05
C ILE A 34 -14.49 3.38 -7.87
N LEU A 35 -14.83 2.80 -6.72
CA LEU A 35 -16.11 2.16 -6.45
C LEU A 35 -16.78 2.80 -5.23
N GLN A 36 -18.11 2.76 -5.18
CA GLN A 36 -18.82 3.13 -3.96
C GLN A 36 -18.48 2.14 -2.86
N ALA A 37 -18.19 2.65 -1.68
CA ALA A 37 -17.87 1.82 -0.53
C ALA A 37 -19.05 0.91 -0.17
N THR A 38 -18.75 -0.36 0.03
CA THR A 38 -19.70 -1.36 0.53
C THR A 38 -19.37 -1.72 1.97
N GLN A 39 -20.08 -2.70 2.53
CA GLN A 39 -19.80 -3.21 3.87
C GLN A 39 -18.32 -3.59 4.01
N PHE A 40 -17.65 -2.98 4.98
CA PHE A 40 -16.29 -3.34 5.36
C PHE A 40 -16.31 -4.32 6.52
N TYR A 41 -15.52 -5.39 6.42
CA TYR A 41 -15.30 -6.36 7.49
C TYR A 41 -13.89 -6.20 8.01
N ASN A 42 -13.76 -5.94 9.31
CA ASN A 42 -12.45 -5.83 9.94
C ASN A 42 -11.72 -7.16 9.85
N ALA A 43 -10.46 -7.11 9.40
CA ALA A 43 -9.55 -8.24 9.53
C ALA A 43 -9.24 -8.50 11.01
N GLU A 44 -8.88 -9.74 11.33
CA GLU A 44 -8.57 -10.17 12.68
C GLU A 44 -7.38 -9.41 13.29
N ASP A 45 -7.33 -9.34 14.62
CA ASP A 45 -6.35 -8.54 15.37
C ASP A 45 -4.88 -8.85 15.03
N TYR A 46 -4.57 -10.08 14.60
CA TYR A 46 -3.20 -10.45 14.25
C TYR A 46 -2.74 -9.86 12.91
N HIS A 47 -3.65 -9.37 12.06
CA HIS A 47 -3.35 -8.62 10.85
C HIS A 47 -3.13 -7.12 11.13
N GLN A 48 -3.76 -6.60 12.18
CA GLN A 48 -3.68 -5.19 12.55
C GLN A 48 -2.26 -4.83 12.98
N ASP A 49 -1.74 -3.69 12.49
CA ASP A 49 -0.39 -3.18 12.79
C ASP A 49 0.75 -4.20 12.63
N TYR A 50 0.60 -5.22 11.76
CA TYR A 50 1.57 -6.31 11.61
C TYR A 50 3.01 -5.80 11.40
N TYR A 51 3.20 -4.73 10.62
CA TYR A 51 4.51 -4.15 10.36
C TYR A 51 5.20 -3.53 11.60
N LYS A 52 4.43 -3.18 12.63
CA LYS A 52 4.91 -2.74 13.96
C LYS A 52 4.94 -3.89 14.97
N GLY A 53 4.37 -5.04 14.62
CA GLY A 53 4.14 -6.14 15.53
C GLY A 53 5.40 -6.68 16.18
N THR A 54 5.27 -7.05 17.46
CA THR A 54 6.35 -7.60 18.29
C THR A 54 6.25 -9.12 18.48
N LYS A 55 5.13 -9.74 18.07
CA LYS A 55 4.93 -11.20 18.16
C LYS A 55 5.95 -11.93 17.30
N ARG A 56 6.36 -13.13 17.73
CA ARG A 56 7.22 -14.02 16.92
C ARG A 56 6.36 -14.86 15.98
N VAL A 57 6.80 -14.97 14.73
CA VAL A 57 6.16 -15.75 13.67
C VAL A 57 7.20 -16.62 12.99
N LEU A 58 6.79 -17.83 12.58
CA LEU A 58 7.61 -18.69 11.75
C LEU A 58 7.51 -18.24 10.29
N THR A 59 8.66 -18.00 9.67
CA THR A 59 8.77 -17.56 8.28
C THR A 59 9.89 -18.34 7.57
N ARG A 60 10.10 -18.07 6.28
CA ARG A 60 11.30 -18.55 5.55
C ARG A 60 12.64 -18.08 6.15
N PHE A 61 12.61 -17.17 7.12
CA PHE A 61 13.79 -16.68 7.83
C PHE A 61 13.88 -17.21 9.28
N GLY A 62 13.11 -18.26 9.61
CA GLY A 62 12.98 -18.79 10.96
C GLY A 62 11.98 -18.01 11.83
N ALA A 63 12.08 -18.21 13.14
CA ALA A 63 11.23 -17.58 14.15
C ALA A 63 11.66 -16.13 14.43
N VAL A 64 11.03 -15.16 13.78
CA VAL A 64 11.39 -13.73 13.86
C VAL A 64 10.22 -12.87 14.31
N LYS A 65 10.46 -11.63 14.76
CA LYS A 65 9.38 -10.68 15.06
C LYS A 65 8.62 -10.31 13.78
N GLN A 66 7.32 -10.03 13.88
CA GLN A 66 6.50 -9.60 12.73
C GLN A 66 7.09 -8.39 12.01
N SER A 67 7.54 -7.37 12.75
CA SER A 67 8.21 -6.19 12.19
C SER A 67 9.49 -6.53 11.42
N ASP A 68 10.30 -7.47 11.90
CA ASP A 68 11.50 -7.95 11.19
C ASP A 68 11.15 -8.75 9.93
N ALA A 69 10.13 -9.61 10.01
CA ALA A 69 9.61 -10.33 8.85
C ALA A 69 9.15 -9.35 7.78
N TYR A 70 8.32 -8.37 8.15
CA TYR A 70 7.82 -7.34 7.24
C TYR A 70 8.96 -6.57 6.56
N LYS A 71 9.96 -6.10 7.32
CA LYS A 71 11.12 -5.39 6.76
C LYS A 71 11.88 -6.24 5.74
N ARG A 72 12.08 -7.53 6.02
CA ARG A 72 12.78 -8.45 5.10
C ARG A 72 11.98 -8.69 3.82
N TYR A 73 10.67 -8.92 3.91
CA TYR A 73 9.81 -9.08 2.74
C TYR A 73 9.73 -7.79 1.91
N ARG A 74 9.59 -6.62 2.55
CA ARG A 74 9.57 -5.31 1.88
C ARG A 74 10.87 -5.04 1.12
N LYS A 75 12.02 -5.33 1.74
CA LYS A 75 13.32 -5.23 1.07
C LYS A 75 13.39 -6.19 -0.13
N GLY A 76 12.98 -7.44 0.07
CA GLY A 76 13.02 -8.48 -0.96
C GLY A 76 12.12 -8.22 -2.17
N CYS A 77 10.97 -7.54 -2.00
CA CYS A 77 10.09 -7.21 -3.11
C CYS A 77 10.50 -5.96 -3.89
N GLY A 78 11.54 -5.23 -3.45
CA GLY A 78 12.05 -4.06 -4.16
C GLY A 78 11.12 -2.85 -4.15
N ARG A 79 10.10 -2.82 -3.29
CA ARG A 79 9.07 -1.75 -3.25
C ARG A 79 9.70 -0.35 -3.21
N ASP A 80 10.63 -0.12 -2.30
CA ASP A 80 11.21 1.22 -2.10
C ASP A 80 12.05 1.65 -3.31
N ALA A 81 12.78 0.72 -3.92
CA ALA A 81 13.52 0.99 -5.16
C ALA A 81 12.58 1.36 -6.30
N ARG A 82 11.47 0.63 -6.46
CA ARG A 82 10.47 0.93 -7.50
C ARG A 82 9.79 2.28 -7.28
N VAL A 83 9.41 2.61 -6.05
CA VAL A 83 8.78 3.90 -5.74
C VAL A 83 9.76 5.06 -5.97
N LYS A 84 11.04 4.92 -5.61
CA LYS A 84 12.09 5.90 -5.93
C LYS A 84 12.29 6.07 -7.44
N GLN A 85 12.27 4.98 -8.20
CA GLN A 85 12.40 5.05 -9.66
C GLN A 85 11.25 5.82 -10.31
N LEU A 86 10.03 5.69 -9.78
CA LEU A 86 8.83 6.33 -10.32
C LEU A 86 8.75 7.82 -9.97
N TRP A 87 9.12 8.19 -8.73
CA TRP A 87 8.84 9.51 -8.18
C TRP A 87 10.08 10.33 -7.81
N GLY A 88 11.27 9.74 -7.87
CA GLY A 88 12.52 10.41 -7.54
C GLY A 88 12.50 11.03 -6.14
N LYS A 89 12.71 12.35 -6.07
CA LYS A 89 12.70 13.13 -4.82
C LYS A 89 11.32 13.22 -4.16
N ASP A 90 10.25 13.04 -4.95
CA ASP A 90 8.87 13.15 -4.48
C ASP A 90 8.33 11.78 -3.99
N ALA A 91 9.20 10.76 -3.94
CA ALA A 91 8.86 9.40 -3.52
C ALA A 91 8.44 9.35 -2.03
N PRO A 92 7.15 9.08 -1.72
CA PRO A 92 6.70 9.05 -0.35
C PRO A 92 7.09 7.74 0.34
N PHE A 93 7.41 7.80 1.63
CA PHE A 93 7.58 6.62 2.51
C PHE A 93 8.66 5.61 2.05
N VAL A 94 9.70 6.06 1.35
CA VAL A 94 10.84 5.23 0.91
C VAL A 94 12.04 5.27 1.87
N SER A 95 11.88 5.98 2.99
CA SER A 95 12.82 6.03 4.12
C SER A 95 12.09 5.54 5.37
N HIS A 96 12.46 4.36 5.85
CA HIS A 96 11.98 3.74 7.09
C HIS A 96 13.15 3.28 7.94
#